data_AF-A0A8H7P1L1-F1
#
_entry.id   AF-A0A8H7P1L1-F1
#
_cell.length_a   1.000
_cell.length_b   1.000
_cell.length_c   1.000
_cell.angle_alpha   90.00
_cell.angle_beta   90.00
_cell.angle_gamma   90.00
#
_symmetry.space_group_name_H-M   'P 1'
#
loop_
_entity.id
_entity.type
_entity.pdbx_description
1 polymer ?
#
loop_
_entity_poly.entity_id
_entity_poly.type
_entity_poly.pdbx_seq_one_letter_code
_entity_poly.pdbx_strand_id
1 'polypeptide(L)'
;MSSTLGDDAPPTRVYALWKQDGHYYAGTVHSLVSTSPARYLIQFDDGTEDVIDLSRLRLCQLTIGDNVLLVADGQRAKVVDNAHLDTERIVTVEIDNGDELDRMEVEVQYIRIASRTLISAWRDRTLTTGDIVPIVRPKQAKVTPSLSKSTIASAGSVKGSRRLLAKTGLVVTLSPGNHNWSKDKDRLMSSIKSTGGTVIDDWLDIFSMEGTHSQGNKRWVIRQDDIQWRERDDVERVFLMSDDSNQKPKFLIALALGIPCLSIEWLQQTVGARAEQDWSKFLLPAGFSDPLNARVSQMVDLDWGNSTEHLTDILSNTVASKLFTDKSILCIAPDFLPAPMKTSRRNGDSDKAKESTRMVPRIILCMGAARVEAIPDLKYASTELSKFDYVVVKECADVDRVSAHANCVHFGWVKDCLIAGRLLPLPEY
;
A
#
# COMPACT_ATOMS: atom_id res chain seq x y z
N MET A 1 13.51 -36.12 18.60
CA MET A 1 12.79 -36.55 19.82
C MET A 1 11.50 -35.76 19.84
N SER A 2 10.34 -36.39 20.08
CA SER A 2 9.04 -35.69 20.06
C SER A 2 8.64 -35.32 21.49
N SER A 3 8.59 -34.03 21.79
CA SER A 3 8.04 -33.52 23.04
C SER A 3 6.51 -33.50 22.94
N THR A 4 5.85 -34.50 23.52
CA THR A 4 4.40 -34.44 23.75
C THR A 4 4.09 -33.28 24.70
N LEU A 5 3.39 -32.25 24.21
CA LEU A 5 2.82 -31.21 25.05
C LEU A 5 1.95 -31.88 26.12
N GLY A 6 2.19 -31.54 27.39
CA GLY A 6 1.53 -32.19 28.52
C GLY A 6 0.03 -31.90 28.58
N ASP A 7 -0.72 -32.81 29.20
CA ASP A 7 -2.19 -32.68 29.29
C ASP A 7 -2.63 -31.47 30.15
N ASP A 8 -1.70 -30.78 30.81
CA ASP A 8 -1.92 -29.60 31.66
C ASP A 8 -1.53 -28.26 30.97
N ALA A 9 -1.18 -28.28 29.68
CA ALA A 9 -0.83 -27.06 28.94
C ALA A 9 -2.04 -26.10 28.79
N PRO A 10 -1.89 -24.78 28.99
CA PRO A 10 -2.99 -23.83 28.80
C PRO A 10 -3.41 -23.76 27.32
N PRO A 11 -4.68 -23.41 27.03
CA PRO A 11 -5.16 -23.29 25.64
C PRO A 11 -4.37 -22.24 24.85
N THR A 12 -3.97 -22.57 23.62
CA THR A 12 -3.18 -21.69 22.76
C THR A 12 -3.96 -20.43 22.43
N ARG A 13 -3.42 -19.27 22.81
CA ARG A 13 -3.90 -17.97 22.37
C ARG A 13 -3.30 -17.60 21.02
N VAL A 14 -4.12 -16.97 20.18
CA VAL A 14 -3.78 -16.64 18.78
C VAL A 14 -4.19 -15.22 18.43
N TYR A 15 -3.44 -14.62 17.51
CA TYR A 15 -3.98 -13.57 16.65
C TYR A 15 -4.62 -14.23 15.43
N ALA A 16 -5.89 -13.95 15.17
CA ALA A 16 -6.69 -14.60 14.14
C ALA A 16 -7.41 -13.58 13.24
N LEU A 17 -7.44 -13.83 11.92
CA LEU A 17 -8.00 -12.92 10.92
C LEU A 17 -9.52 -12.75 11.06
N TRP A 18 -9.97 -11.53 11.32
CA TRP A 18 -11.33 -11.09 11.06
C TRP A 18 -11.45 -10.65 9.60
N LYS A 19 -12.40 -11.25 8.85
CA LYS A 19 -12.43 -11.15 7.38
C LYS A 19 -13.15 -9.89 6.89
N GLN A 20 -13.91 -9.24 7.77
CA GLN A 20 -14.81 -8.13 7.48
C GLN A 20 -14.07 -6.79 7.42
N ASP A 21 -12.93 -6.69 8.09
CA ASP A 21 -12.09 -5.48 8.14
C ASP A 21 -10.59 -5.76 7.92
N GLY A 22 -10.19 -6.99 7.59
CA GLY A 22 -8.81 -7.34 7.25
C GLY A 22 -7.80 -7.40 8.41
N HIS A 23 -8.25 -7.19 9.65
CA HIS A 23 -7.36 -7.15 10.82
C HIS A 23 -7.32 -8.49 11.58
N TYR A 24 -6.23 -8.73 12.31
CA TYR A 24 -6.10 -9.87 13.20
C TYR A 24 -6.34 -9.43 14.64
N TYR A 25 -7.23 -10.15 15.33
CA TYR A 25 -7.64 -9.89 16.71
C TYR A 25 -7.20 -11.00 17.63
N ALA A 26 -6.99 -10.67 18.91
CA ALA A 26 -6.60 -11.64 19.92
C ALA A 26 -7.77 -12.54 20.33
N GLY A 27 -7.47 -13.82 20.51
CA GLY A 27 -8.43 -14.81 20.96
C GLY A 27 -7.76 -16.09 21.44
N THR A 28 -8.59 -17.07 21.78
CA THR A 28 -8.17 -18.39 22.27
C THR A 28 -8.71 -19.48 21.35
N VAL A 29 -7.90 -20.48 21.03
CA VAL A 29 -8.36 -21.59 20.18
C VAL A 29 -9.36 -22.45 20.96
N HIS A 30 -10.64 -22.35 20.60
CA HIS A 30 -11.69 -23.11 21.29
C HIS A 30 -11.68 -24.59 20.87
N SER A 31 -11.74 -24.88 19.58
CA SER A 31 -11.87 -26.27 19.10
C SER A 31 -11.39 -26.47 17.67
N LEU A 32 -10.83 -27.65 17.36
CA LEU A 32 -10.56 -28.09 15.99
C LEU A 32 -11.88 -28.44 15.28
N VAL A 33 -12.12 -27.84 14.11
CA VAL A 33 -13.36 -27.98 13.32
C VAL A 33 -13.13 -28.82 12.06
N SER A 34 -11.95 -28.73 11.44
CA SER A 34 -11.56 -29.49 10.25
C SER A 34 -10.06 -29.76 10.26
N THR A 35 -9.63 -30.88 9.70
CA THR A 35 -8.21 -31.25 9.52
C THR A 35 -7.70 -31.10 8.08
N SER A 36 -8.58 -30.85 7.10
CA SER A 36 -8.19 -30.74 5.68
C SER A 36 -9.11 -29.78 4.90
N PRO A 37 -8.77 -28.47 4.83
CA PRO A 37 -7.66 -27.80 5.50
C PRO A 37 -7.87 -27.73 7.03
N ALA A 38 -6.79 -27.49 7.77
CA ALA A 38 -6.83 -27.33 9.22
C ALA A 38 -7.58 -26.04 9.59
N ARG A 39 -8.71 -26.16 10.28
CA ARG A 39 -9.54 -25.02 10.72
C ARG A 39 -9.96 -25.17 12.16
N TYR A 40 -9.99 -24.05 12.87
CA TYR A 40 -10.29 -23.97 14.29
C TYR A 40 -11.38 -22.93 14.54
N LEU A 41 -12.28 -23.22 15.48
CA LEU A 41 -13.14 -22.21 16.08
C LEU A 41 -12.27 -21.38 17.02
N ILE A 42 -12.18 -20.08 16.78
CA ILE A 42 -11.51 -19.12 17.66
C ILE A 42 -12.58 -18.39 18.46
N GLN A 43 -12.38 -18.30 19.77
CA GLN A 43 -13.16 -17.43 20.64
C GLN A 43 -12.33 -16.18 20.88
N PHE A 44 -12.77 -15.04 20.36
CA PHE A 44 -12.09 -13.76 20.48
C PHE A 44 -12.28 -13.17 21.87
N ASP A 45 -11.36 -12.30 22.31
CA ASP A 45 -11.43 -11.69 23.65
C ASP A 45 -12.66 -10.77 23.83
N ASP A 46 -13.23 -10.25 22.74
CA ASP A 46 -14.47 -9.47 22.74
C ASP A 46 -15.75 -10.32 22.92
N GLY A 47 -15.61 -11.65 23.01
CA GLY A 47 -16.69 -12.61 23.14
C GLY A 47 -17.33 -13.06 21.82
N THR A 48 -16.79 -12.68 20.66
CA THR A 48 -17.22 -13.20 19.35
C THR A 48 -16.51 -14.50 18.99
N GLU A 49 -17.01 -15.19 17.95
CA GLU A 49 -16.45 -16.46 17.46
C GLU A 49 -16.46 -16.52 15.92
N ASP A 50 -15.41 -17.10 15.31
CA ASP A 50 -15.39 -17.48 13.88
C ASP A 50 -14.51 -18.72 13.66
N VAL A 51 -14.75 -19.44 12.55
CA VAL A 51 -13.97 -20.60 12.12
C VAL A 51 -12.86 -20.14 11.17
N ILE A 52 -11.64 -20.12 11.68
CA ILE A 52 -10.44 -19.59 11.02
C ILE A 52 -9.56 -20.73 10.52
N ASP A 53 -8.95 -20.52 9.36
CA ASP A 53 -7.99 -21.45 8.75
C ASP A 53 -6.60 -21.27 9.36
N LEU A 54 -5.85 -22.37 9.57
CA LEU A 54 -4.55 -22.35 10.23
C LEU A 54 -3.56 -21.37 9.59
N SER A 55 -3.61 -21.18 8.27
CA SER A 55 -2.75 -20.20 7.58
C SER A 55 -3.01 -18.74 8.01
N ARG A 56 -4.19 -18.48 8.60
CA ARG A 56 -4.69 -17.19 9.09
C ARG A 56 -4.69 -17.11 10.63
N LEU A 57 -3.84 -17.91 11.27
CA LEU A 57 -3.50 -17.81 12.68
C LEU A 57 -2.02 -17.40 12.86
N ARG A 58 -1.72 -16.71 13.96
CA ARG A 58 -0.39 -16.53 14.54
C ARG A 58 -0.46 -16.75 16.04
N LEU A 59 0.67 -17.09 16.66
CA LEU A 59 0.78 -17.11 18.12
C LEU A 59 0.44 -15.72 18.69
N CYS A 60 -0.34 -15.65 19.78
CA CYS A 60 -0.66 -14.40 20.47
C CYS A 60 0.54 -13.89 21.28
N GLN A 61 1.59 -13.48 20.58
CA GLN A 61 2.84 -12.97 21.15
C GLN A 61 3.17 -11.61 20.54
N LEU A 62 3.41 -10.62 21.40
CA LEU A 62 3.92 -9.30 21.05
C LEU A 62 5.38 -9.18 21.52
N THR A 63 6.20 -8.51 20.73
CA THR A 63 7.63 -8.30 20.94
C THR A 63 7.96 -6.82 20.79
N ILE A 64 8.96 -6.35 21.53
CA ILE A 64 9.45 -4.97 21.44
C ILE A 64 9.86 -4.67 19.99
N GLY A 65 9.29 -3.61 19.42
CA GLY A 65 9.46 -3.20 18.02
C GLY A 65 8.27 -3.51 17.10
N ASP A 66 7.30 -4.32 17.52
CA ASP A 66 6.12 -4.64 16.69
C ASP A 66 5.25 -3.40 16.42
N ASN A 67 4.87 -3.21 15.15
CA ASN A 67 3.88 -2.21 14.72
C ASN A 67 2.46 -2.76 14.98
N VAL A 68 1.63 -2.00 15.70
CA VAL A 68 0.28 -2.41 16.12
C VAL A 68 -0.74 -1.28 15.92
N LEU A 69 -2.04 -1.61 15.98
CA LEU A 69 -3.14 -0.65 15.87
C LEU A 69 -4.04 -0.72 17.10
N LEU A 70 -4.42 0.45 17.63
CA LEU A 70 -5.39 0.54 18.72
C LEU A 70 -6.82 0.40 18.20
N VAL A 71 -7.62 -0.46 18.83
CA VAL A 71 -9.00 -0.74 18.42
C VAL A 71 -9.93 0.46 18.64
N ALA A 72 -9.62 1.34 19.59
CA ALA A 72 -10.49 2.45 19.98
C ALA A 72 -10.65 3.55 18.91
N ASP A 73 -9.59 3.85 18.16
CA ASP A 73 -9.55 4.94 17.18
C ASP A 73 -8.63 4.69 15.97
N GLY A 74 -8.02 3.50 15.86
CA GLY A 74 -7.15 3.13 14.75
C GLY A 74 -5.75 3.73 14.79
N GLN A 75 -5.34 4.37 15.88
CA GLN A 75 -3.97 4.91 16.00
C GLN A 75 -2.92 3.79 15.82
N ARG A 76 -1.90 4.07 14.99
CA ARG A 76 -0.68 3.26 14.88
C ARG A 76 0.18 3.48 16.12
N ALA A 77 0.72 2.40 16.66
CA ALA A 77 1.61 2.42 17.81
C ALA A 77 2.70 1.36 17.64
N LYS A 78 3.76 1.43 18.46
CA LYS A 78 4.84 0.45 18.50
C LYS A 78 4.96 -0.16 19.89
N VAL A 79 5.08 -1.48 20.00
CA VAL A 79 5.31 -2.14 21.30
C VAL A 79 6.70 -1.78 21.82
N VAL A 80 6.79 -1.21 23.02
CA VAL A 80 8.06 -0.82 23.67
C VAL A 80 8.36 -1.57 24.96
N ASP A 81 7.36 -2.20 25.57
CA ASP A 81 7.53 -3.19 26.65
C ASP A 81 6.44 -4.28 26.55
N ASN A 82 6.82 -5.52 26.87
CA ASN A 82 5.96 -6.69 26.90
C ASN A 82 6.09 -7.53 28.19
N ALA A 83 6.74 -7.02 29.25
CA ALA A 83 6.97 -7.74 30.50
C ALA A 83 5.68 -8.27 31.18
N HIS A 84 4.56 -7.58 30.99
CA HIS A 84 3.25 -7.92 31.58
C HIS A 84 2.32 -8.70 30.61
N LEU A 85 2.83 -9.14 29.46
CA LEU A 85 2.04 -9.82 28.42
C LEU A 85 1.52 -11.19 28.90
N ASP A 86 2.38 -11.99 29.51
CA ASP A 86 2.05 -13.37 29.91
C ASP A 86 1.24 -13.43 31.22
N THR A 87 1.39 -12.43 32.10
CA THR A 87 0.72 -12.36 33.41
C THR A 87 -0.64 -11.67 33.34
N GLU A 88 -0.68 -10.49 32.72
CA GLU A 88 -1.80 -9.55 32.79
C GLU A 88 -2.40 -9.26 31.40
N ARG A 89 -1.77 -9.74 30.32
CA ARG A 89 -2.12 -9.46 28.92
C ARG A 89 -2.02 -7.96 28.58
N ILE A 90 -1.07 -7.27 29.21
CA ILE A 90 -0.79 -5.85 29.01
C ILE A 90 0.57 -5.68 28.35
N VAL A 91 0.67 -4.73 27.42
CA VAL A 91 1.94 -4.24 26.85
C VAL A 91 2.01 -2.72 26.96
N THR A 92 3.21 -2.15 27.05
CA THR A 92 3.38 -0.71 26.84
C THR A 92 3.58 -0.45 25.35
N VAL A 93 2.78 0.43 24.79
CA VAL A 93 2.96 0.94 23.42
C VAL A 93 3.40 2.41 23.43
N GLU A 94 4.13 2.79 22.39
CA GLU A 94 4.54 4.15 22.08
C GLU A 94 3.81 4.64 20.82
N ILE A 95 3.21 5.83 20.91
CA ILE A 95 2.45 6.49 19.83
C ILE A 95 3.22 7.75 19.43
N ASP A 96 3.65 7.83 18.18
CA ASP A 96 4.36 8.99 17.66
C ASP A 96 3.39 9.99 17.03
N ASN A 97 3.04 11.02 17.80
CA ASN A 97 2.15 12.11 17.37
C ASN A 97 2.86 13.19 16.52
N GLY A 98 4.14 12.99 16.18
CA GLY A 98 4.95 13.82 15.29
C GLY A 98 5.71 14.97 15.96
N ASP A 99 5.33 15.37 17.17
CA ASP A 99 6.10 16.27 18.04
C ASP A 99 6.64 15.55 19.29
N GLU A 100 5.84 14.63 19.84
CA GLU A 100 6.04 13.96 21.12
C GLU A 100 5.72 12.45 20.99
N LEU A 101 6.38 11.64 21.81
CA LEU A 101 6.19 10.19 21.91
C LEU A 101 5.36 9.87 23.16
N ASP A 102 4.07 9.63 22.98
CA ASP A 102 3.16 9.25 24.06
C ASP A 102 3.31 7.76 24.37
N ARG A 103 3.38 7.38 25.66
CA ARG A 103 3.43 5.98 26.10
C ARG A 103 2.21 5.63 26.95
N MET A 104 1.64 4.46 26.71
CA MET A 104 0.52 3.93 27.50
C MET A 104 0.54 2.41 27.58
N GLU A 105 0.04 1.89 28.70
CA GLU A 105 -0.28 0.48 28.87
C GLU A 105 -1.61 0.16 28.16
N VAL A 106 -1.63 -0.94 27.41
CA VAL A 106 -2.79 -1.38 26.62
C VAL A 106 -2.99 -2.88 26.79
N GLU A 107 -4.22 -3.28 27.14
CA GLU A 107 -4.61 -4.69 27.13
C GLU A 107 -4.65 -5.24 25.70
N VAL A 108 -4.19 -6.48 25.51
CA VAL A 108 -4.14 -7.19 24.23
C VAL A 108 -5.49 -7.24 23.50
N GLN A 109 -6.62 -7.23 24.21
CA GLN A 109 -7.96 -7.17 23.61
C GLN A 109 -8.25 -5.86 22.84
N TYR A 110 -7.57 -4.77 23.17
CA TYR A 110 -7.68 -3.47 22.49
C TYR A 110 -6.59 -3.25 21.42
N ILE A 111 -5.83 -4.31 21.09
CA ILE A 111 -4.81 -4.32 20.04
C ILE A 111 -5.28 -5.19 18.88
N ARG A 112 -5.19 -4.64 17.66
CA ARG A 112 -5.36 -5.39 16.41
C ARG A 112 -4.15 -5.22 15.50
N ILE A 113 -3.90 -6.21 14.65
CA ILE A 113 -2.72 -6.27 13.77
C ILE A 113 -3.17 -6.21 12.30
N ALA A 114 -2.55 -5.36 11.50
CA ALA A 114 -2.83 -5.30 10.06
C ALA A 114 -2.40 -6.60 9.36
N SER A 115 -3.21 -7.11 8.42
CA SER A 115 -2.85 -8.28 7.58
C SER A 115 -1.47 -8.14 6.93
N ARG A 116 -1.10 -6.92 6.53
CA ARG A 116 0.16 -6.58 5.85
C ARG A 116 1.40 -6.87 6.71
N THR A 117 1.49 -6.26 7.90
CA THR A 117 2.57 -6.46 8.89
C THR A 117 2.75 -7.94 9.26
N LEU A 118 1.64 -8.68 9.32
CA LEU A 118 1.62 -10.09 9.70
C LEU A 118 2.08 -11.07 8.58
N ILE A 119 2.17 -10.58 7.33
CA ILE A 119 2.76 -11.28 6.17
C ILE A 119 4.25 -10.91 5.98
N SER A 120 4.61 -9.65 6.23
CA SER A 120 5.99 -9.17 6.10
C SER A 120 6.86 -9.59 7.29
N ALA A 121 6.48 -9.21 8.51
CA ALA A 121 7.30 -9.33 9.71
C ALA A 121 7.04 -10.64 10.49
N TRP A 122 5.76 -10.97 10.77
CA TRP A 122 5.41 -12.08 11.68
C TRP A 122 5.43 -13.46 11.00
N ARG A 123 6.60 -13.82 10.47
CA ARG A 123 6.88 -15.15 9.88
C ARG A 123 7.39 -16.15 10.91
N ASP A 124 8.00 -15.65 11.98
CA ASP A 124 8.42 -16.34 13.20
C ASP A 124 7.24 -16.95 13.98
N ARG A 125 6.11 -16.23 14.05
CA ARG A 125 4.93 -16.57 14.86
C ARG A 125 3.90 -17.44 14.13
N THR A 126 4.28 -18.10 13.04
CA THR A 126 3.41 -19.07 12.32
C THR A 126 3.20 -20.34 13.14
N LEU A 127 1.99 -20.90 13.09
CA LEU A 127 1.60 -22.09 13.85
C LEU A 127 1.43 -23.31 12.94
N THR A 128 1.89 -24.47 13.40
CA THR A 128 1.51 -25.78 12.85
C THR A 128 0.35 -26.37 13.66
N THR A 129 -0.20 -27.50 13.20
CA THR A 129 -1.21 -28.26 13.97
C THR A 129 -0.65 -28.86 15.27
N GLY A 130 0.67 -28.93 15.44
CA GLY A 130 1.32 -29.44 16.65
C GLY A 130 1.45 -28.41 17.77
N ASP A 131 1.39 -27.11 17.45
CA ASP A 131 1.61 -26.00 18.38
C ASP A 131 0.30 -25.50 19.02
N ILE A 132 -0.83 -26.12 18.68
CA ILE A 132 -2.17 -25.68 19.04
C ILE A 132 -2.81 -26.64 20.04
N VAL A 133 -3.01 -26.14 21.26
CA VAL A 133 -3.78 -26.76 22.34
C VAL A 133 -5.17 -26.10 22.37
N PRO A 134 -6.23 -26.76 21.87
CA PRO A 134 -7.58 -26.21 21.96
C PRO A 134 -8.16 -26.34 23.38
N ILE A 135 -9.10 -25.45 23.74
CA ILE A 135 -9.93 -25.57 24.97
C ILE A 135 -10.65 -26.93 24.98
N VAL A 136 -11.35 -27.26 23.88
CA VAL A 136 -12.07 -28.52 23.70
C VAL A 136 -11.18 -29.50 22.95
N ARG A 137 -10.52 -30.39 23.71
CA ARG A 137 -9.70 -31.48 23.18
C ARG A 137 -10.58 -32.63 22.67
N PRO A 138 -10.23 -33.27 21.53
CA PRO A 138 -11.19 -34.09 20.80
C PRO A 138 -11.52 -35.45 21.45
N LYS A 139 -12.78 -35.62 21.85
CA LYS A 139 -13.48 -36.91 21.95
C LYS A 139 -14.86 -36.79 21.26
N GLN A 140 -15.46 -37.93 20.89
CA GLN A 140 -16.55 -37.97 19.91
C GLN A 140 -17.84 -37.24 20.35
N ALA A 141 -18.53 -36.63 19.37
CA ALA A 141 -19.54 -35.59 19.59
C ALA A 141 -21.00 -36.07 19.71
N LYS A 142 -21.81 -35.23 20.36
CA LYS A 142 -23.27 -35.07 20.14
C LYS A 142 -23.63 -33.58 20.12
N VAL A 143 -24.88 -33.22 19.78
CA VAL A 143 -25.20 -32.01 18.99
C VAL A 143 -26.35 -31.16 19.60
N THR A 144 -26.36 -29.84 19.31
CA THR A 144 -27.45 -28.81 19.49
C THR A 144 -27.87 -28.40 20.93
N PRO A 145 -28.51 -27.22 21.15
CA PRO A 145 -28.26 -25.86 20.57
C PRO A 145 -28.44 -24.65 21.56
N SER A 146 -28.25 -23.40 21.06
CA SER A 146 -29.13 -22.21 21.29
C SER A 146 -28.73 -20.99 22.20
N LEU A 147 -28.59 -19.81 21.56
CA LEU A 147 -29.06 -18.43 21.92
C LEU A 147 -28.67 -17.64 23.22
N SER A 148 -27.84 -16.60 23.02
CA SER A 148 -28.20 -15.13 23.09
C SER A 148 -27.88 -14.20 24.31
N LYS A 149 -27.63 -12.91 23.96
CA LYS A 149 -27.77 -11.61 24.70
C LYS A 149 -26.59 -10.94 25.47
N SER A 150 -25.94 -9.96 24.80
CA SER A 150 -25.75 -8.52 25.19
C SER A 150 -25.43 -8.11 26.65
N THR A 151 -24.37 -7.32 26.97
CA THR A 151 -24.16 -5.83 26.84
C THR A 151 -22.79 -5.47 27.55
N ILE A 152 -22.24 -4.25 27.76
CA ILE A 152 -22.69 -2.83 27.67
C ILE A 152 -21.50 -1.80 27.57
N ALA A 153 -21.79 -0.55 27.14
CA ALA A 153 -21.12 0.75 27.41
C ALA A 153 -19.60 1.06 27.14
N SER A 154 -19.38 1.86 26.10
CA SER A 154 -18.50 3.06 25.96
C SER A 154 -17.52 3.52 27.07
N ALA A 155 -16.31 3.93 26.65
CA ALA A 155 -15.35 4.76 27.41
C ALA A 155 -15.34 6.25 26.98
N GLY A 156 -14.73 7.14 27.79
CA GLY A 156 -14.79 8.61 27.64
C GLY A 156 -13.59 9.27 26.95
N SER A 157 -13.78 10.50 26.45
CA SER A 157 -12.74 11.28 25.73
C SER A 157 -11.78 12.04 26.65
N VAL A 158 -10.48 11.90 26.39
CA VAL A 158 -9.42 12.81 26.88
C VAL A 158 -9.01 13.78 25.76
N LYS A 159 -8.97 15.09 26.03
CA LYS A 159 -8.64 16.11 25.03
C LYS A 159 -7.16 16.48 25.02
N GLY A 160 -6.37 15.76 24.22
CA GLY A 160 -5.13 16.27 23.63
C GLY A 160 -5.41 17.01 22.32
N SER A 161 -4.51 17.91 21.90
CA SER A 161 -4.61 18.62 20.60
C SER A 161 -4.09 17.75 19.44
N ARG A 162 -4.74 16.59 19.21
CA ARG A 162 -4.31 15.56 18.25
C ARG A 162 -4.09 16.13 16.84
N ARG A 163 -2.90 15.88 16.27
CA ARG A 163 -2.59 16.11 14.85
C ARG A 163 -3.23 15.01 14.00
N LEU A 164 -4.41 15.29 13.45
CA LEU A 164 -5.24 14.28 12.77
C LEU A 164 -4.52 13.53 11.64
N LEU A 165 -3.57 14.18 10.96
CA LEU A 165 -2.83 13.58 9.85
C LEU A 165 -1.34 13.37 10.18
N ALA A 166 -1.00 13.14 11.45
CA ALA A 166 0.34 12.75 11.87
C ALA A 166 0.88 11.57 11.02
N LYS A 167 2.18 11.63 10.71
CA LYS A 167 2.91 10.65 9.87
C LYS A 167 2.26 10.35 8.51
N THR A 168 1.41 11.24 8.00
CA THR A 168 0.66 11.03 6.75
C THR A 168 1.25 11.92 5.65
N GLY A 169 1.93 11.31 4.68
CA GLY A 169 2.52 11.97 3.53
C GLY A 169 1.50 12.21 2.42
N LEU A 170 1.43 13.42 1.87
CA LEU A 170 0.43 13.79 0.88
C LEU A 170 1.09 14.40 -0.37
N VAL A 171 0.97 13.68 -1.49
CA VAL A 171 1.45 14.12 -2.81
C VAL A 171 0.33 14.85 -3.54
N VAL A 172 0.54 16.13 -3.83
CA VAL A 172 -0.46 16.96 -4.53
C VAL A 172 -0.22 16.97 -6.04
N THR A 173 -1.28 16.70 -6.80
CA THR A 173 -1.42 17.03 -8.23
C THR A 173 -2.80 17.67 -8.42
N LEU A 174 -2.95 18.54 -9.43
CA LEU A 174 -4.26 19.11 -9.79
C LEU A 174 -4.51 18.87 -11.28
N SER A 175 -5.76 18.87 -11.70
CA SER A 175 -6.22 18.62 -13.05
C SER A 175 -5.64 19.64 -14.06
N PRO A 176 -5.62 19.34 -15.37
CA PRO A 176 -5.31 20.34 -16.40
C PRO A 176 -6.38 21.45 -16.51
N GLY A 177 -7.60 21.19 -16.06
CA GLY A 177 -8.73 22.14 -16.18
C GLY A 177 -8.79 23.20 -15.09
N ASN A 178 -8.05 23.06 -13.99
CA ASN A 178 -8.06 24.04 -12.91
C ASN A 178 -7.28 25.31 -13.27
N HIS A 179 -8.03 26.39 -13.57
CA HIS A 179 -7.47 27.70 -13.93
C HIS A 179 -6.86 28.47 -12.74
N ASN A 180 -7.17 28.08 -11.49
CA ASN A 180 -6.66 28.67 -10.25
C ASN A 180 -5.55 27.83 -9.59
N TRP A 181 -5.03 26.80 -10.27
CA TRP A 181 -4.23 25.71 -9.69
C TRP A 181 -3.14 26.13 -8.69
N SER A 182 -2.45 27.26 -8.88
CA SER A 182 -1.42 27.73 -7.94
C SER A 182 -2.03 28.07 -6.57
N LYS A 183 -3.10 28.87 -6.55
CA LYS A 183 -3.76 29.30 -5.30
C LYS A 183 -4.40 28.11 -4.59
N ASP A 184 -4.99 27.20 -5.35
CA ASP A 184 -5.60 25.99 -4.81
C ASP A 184 -4.54 25.02 -4.27
N LYS A 185 -3.39 24.86 -4.96
CA LYS A 185 -2.23 24.14 -4.42
C LYS A 185 -1.77 24.80 -3.12
N ASP A 186 -1.46 26.09 -3.11
CA ASP A 186 -0.92 26.78 -1.95
C ASP A 186 -1.84 26.66 -0.73
N ARG A 187 -3.16 26.83 -0.92
CA ARG A 187 -4.18 26.59 0.11
C ARG A 187 -4.17 25.15 0.63
N LEU A 188 -4.12 24.16 -0.26
CA LEU A 188 -4.10 22.75 0.11
C LEU A 188 -2.83 22.38 0.89
N MET A 189 -1.67 22.86 0.44
CA MET A 189 -0.36 22.67 1.08
C MET A 189 -0.34 23.27 2.49
N SER A 190 -0.99 24.41 2.69
CA SER A 190 -1.20 25.00 4.02
C SER A 190 -2.13 24.15 4.89
N SER A 191 -3.26 23.67 4.34
CA SER A 191 -4.22 22.82 5.07
C SER A 191 -3.63 21.48 5.51
N ILE A 192 -2.78 20.86 4.68
CA ILE A 192 -2.05 19.63 5.02
C ILE A 192 -1.19 19.88 6.28
N LYS A 193 -0.33 20.90 6.23
CA LYS A 193 0.59 21.25 7.32
C LYS A 193 -0.15 21.65 8.61
N SER A 194 -1.24 22.42 8.51
CA SER A 194 -2.04 22.80 9.70
C SER A 194 -2.77 21.62 10.36
N THR A 195 -2.85 20.47 9.68
CA THR A 195 -3.47 19.24 10.18
C THR A 195 -2.44 18.22 10.68
N GLY A 196 -1.14 18.58 10.63
CA GLY A 196 -0.02 17.71 11.01
C GLY A 196 0.45 16.73 9.93
N GLY A 197 -0.05 16.87 8.69
CA GLY A 197 0.38 16.05 7.56
C GLY A 197 1.67 16.56 6.91
N THR A 198 2.46 15.61 6.39
CA THR A 198 3.70 15.87 5.66
C THR A 198 3.37 16.10 4.18
N VAL A 199 3.91 17.16 3.58
CA VAL A 199 3.75 17.41 2.14
C VAL A 199 4.93 16.80 1.38
N ILE A 200 4.64 16.08 0.31
CA ILE A 200 5.64 15.48 -0.58
C ILE A 200 5.51 16.13 -1.96
N ASP A 201 6.58 16.74 -2.47
CA ASP A 201 6.53 17.53 -3.72
C ASP A 201 6.78 16.67 -4.98
N ASP A 202 7.45 15.53 -4.89
CA ASP A 202 7.42 14.45 -5.91
C ASP A 202 7.61 13.03 -5.32
N TRP A 203 7.20 11.99 -6.05
CA TRP A 203 7.45 10.60 -5.64
C TRP A 203 8.94 10.27 -5.51
N LEU A 204 9.82 10.96 -6.24
CA LEU A 204 11.28 10.79 -6.11
C LEU A 204 11.85 11.26 -4.76
N ASP A 205 11.12 12.07 -3.99
CA ASP A 205 11.50 12.53 -2.65
C ASP A 205 11.38 11.41 -1.60
N ILE A 206 10.62 10.35 -1.90
CA ILE A 206 10.28 9.26 -0.97
C ILE A 206 10.51 7.85 -1.55
N PHE A 207 10.64 7.71 -2.86
CA PHE A 207 11.09 6.49 -3.51
C PHE A 207 12.36 6.75 -4.31
N SER A 208 13.37 5.90 -4.14
CA SER A 208 14.43 5.79 -5.14
C SER A 208 13.82 5.33 -6.46
N MET A 209 14.21 5.96 -7.56
CA MET A 209 13.96 5.49 -8.94
C MET A 209 15.05 6.04 -9.87
N GLU A 210 16.30 6.08 -9.39
CA GLU A 210 17.36 6.89 -10.02
C GLU A 210 17.88 6.24 -11.31
N GLY A 211 18.06 4.92 -11.31
CA GLY A 211 18.53 4.13 -12.46
C GLY A 211 19.97 4.47 -12.89
N THR A 212 20.45 3.81 -13.93
CA THR A 212 21.83 3.93 -14.42
C THR A 212 21.89 4.50 -15.84
N HIS A 213 22.62 5.60 -16.02
CA HIS A 213 22.96 6.13 -17.35
C HIS A 213 24.19 5.43 -17.95
N SER A 214 24.18 5.24 -19.27
CA SER A 214 25.32 4.76 -20.07
C SER A 214 25.30 5.36 -21.48
N GLN A 215 26.25 4.99 -22.33
CA GLN A 215 26.35 5.46 -23.73
C GLN A 215 26.37 7.00 -23.87
N GLY A 216 27.06 7.69 -22.96
CA GLY A 216 27.10 9.16 -22.93
C GLY A 216 25.74 9.79 -22.59
N ASN A 217 25.03 9.21 -21.60
CA ASN A 217 23.66 9.52 -21.19
C ASN A 217 22.56 9.22 -22.23
N LYS A 218 22.89 8.54 -23.33
CA LYS A 218 21.94 8.16 -24.41
C LYS A 218 21.29 6.80 -24.21
N ARG A 219 21.59 6.12 -23.11
CA ARG A 219 20.83 4.98 -22.60
C ARG A 219 20.66 5.17 -21.11
N TRP A 220 19.44 4.97 -20.61
CA TRP A 220 19.15 4.86 -19.18
C TRP A 220 18.48 3.52 -18.93
N VAL A 221 18.84 2.84 -17.84
CA VAL A 221 18.28 1.53 -17.48
C VAL A 221 17.92 1.54 -16.01
N ILE A 222 16.75 0.99 -15.67
CA ILE A 222 16.28 0.82 -14.30
C ILE A 222 15.66 -0.58 -14.15
N ARG A 223 15.66 -1.10 -12.93
CA ARG A 223 15.15 -2.41 -12.52
C ARG A 223 14.13 -2.27 -11.41
N GLN A 224 13.32 -3.32 -11.21
CA GLN A 224 12.33 -3.35 -10.13
C GLN A 224 12.96 -3.09 -8.76
N ASP A 225 14.12 -3.69 -8.48
CA ASP A 225 14.90 -3.52 -7.24
C ASP A 225 15.41 -2.09 -6.99
N ASP A 226 15.42 -1.21 -8.01
CA ASP A 226 15.78 0.20 -7.85
C ASP A 226 14.66 1.03 -7.19
N ILE A 227 13.41 0.52 -7.16
CA ILE A 227 12.29 1.12 -6.41
C ILE A 227 12.41 0.73 -4.95
N GLN A 228 12.90 1.66 -4.14
CA GLN A 228 13.10 1.48 -2.70
C GLN A 228 12.52 2.67 -1.94
N TRP A 229 11.84 2.41 -0.82
CA TRP A 229 11.44 3.45 0.13
C TRP A 229 12.68 4.18 0.66
N ARG A 230 12.68 5.51 0.58
CA ARG A 230 13.64 6.35 1.31
C ARG A 230 13.13 6.44 2.75
N GLU A 231 13.86 5.87 3.69
CA GLU A 231 13.47 5.85 5.10
C GLU A 231 13.29 7.28 5.66
N ARG A 232 12.19 7.48 6.40
CA ARG A 232 11.74 8.78 6.90
C ARG A 232 10.94 8.61 8.18
N ASP A 233 11.31 9.36 9.21
CA ASP A 233 10.60 9.36 10.49
C ASP A 233 9.24 10.09 10.41
N ASP A 234 9.02 10.96 9.42
CA ASP A 234 7.85 11.84 9.31
C ASP A 234 6.72 11.30 8.42
N VAL A 235 6.84 10.08 7.88
CA VAL A 235 5.86 9.45 6.98
C VAL A 235 5.77 7.93 7.18
N GLU A 236 4.60 7.45 7.58
CA GLU A 236 4.27 6.01 7.75
C GLU A 236 3.26 5.51 6.71
N ARG A 237 2.44 6.42 6.16
CA ARG A 237 1.49 6.16 5.06
C ARG A 237 1.48 7.32 4.09
N VAL A 238 1.15 7.07 2.82
CA VAL A 238 1.02 8.13 1.80
C VAL A 238 -0.29 8.05 1.03
N PHE A 239 -0.81 9.20 0.61
CA PHE A 239 -1.90 9.29 -0.36
C PHE A 239 -1.56 10.30 -1.45
N LEU A 240 -2.16 10.13 -2.63
CA LEU A 240 -2.19 11.19 -3.64
C LEU A 240 -3.47 12.00 -3.47
N MET A 241 -3.39 13.33 -3.54
CA MET A 241 -4.54 14.22 -3.53
C MET A 241 -4.72 14.91 -4.89
N SER A 242 -5.96 14.98 -5.36
CA SER A 242 -6.33 15.67 -6.60
C SER A 242 -7.77 16.20 -6.58
N ASP A 243 -8.07 17.19 -7.41
CA ASP A 243 -9.41 17.73 -7.66
C ASP A 243 -10.25 16.84 -8.58
N ASP A 244 -9.61 16.19 -9.56
CA ASP A 244 -10.20 15.11 -10.38
C ASP A 244 -9.11 14.09 -10.74
N SER A 245 -9.52 12.90 -11.17
CA SER A 245 -8.73 11.92 -11.91
C SER A 245 -8.00 12.56 -13.10
N ASN A 246 -6.71 12.24 -13.27
CA ASN A 246 -5.91 12.82 -14.36
C ASN A 246 -4.72 11.96 -14.74
N GLN A 247 -4.22 12.13 -15.96
CA GLN A 247 -3.11 11.35 -16.50
C GLN A 247 -1.73 12.02 -16.28
N LYS A 248 -1.57 12.85 -15.23
CA LYS A 248 -0.26 13.43 -14.89
C LYS A 248 0.62 12.37 -14.20
N PRO A 249 1.96 12.43 -14.31
CA PRO A 249 2.83 11.34 -13.84
C PRO A 249 2.67 10.95 -12.38
N LYS A 250 2.40 11.92 -11.50
CA LYS A 250 2.13 11.66 -10.08
C LYS A 250 0.93 10.73 -9.90
N PHE A 251 -0.17 11.00 -10.60
CA PHE A 251 -1.39 10.19 -10.53
C PHE A 251 -1.14 8.79 -11.12
N LEU A 252 -0.46 8.70 -12.26
CA LEU A 252 -0.14 7.43 -12.91
C LEU A 252 0.82 6.55 -12.07
N ILE A 253 1.82 7.15 -11.41
CA ILE A 253 2.70 6.43 -10.46
C ILE A 253 1.90 5.93 -9.25
N ALA A 254 0.99 6.74 -8.70
CA ALA A 254 0.14 6.33 -7.59
C ALA A 254 -0.71 5.10 -7.94
N LEU A 255 -1.43 5.13 -9.08
CA LEU A 255 -2.20 4.00 -9.59
C LEU A 255 -1.33 2.74 -9.77
N ALA A 256 -0.15 2.89 -10.36
CA ALA A 256 0.74 1.77 -10.65
C ALA A 256 1.33 1.12 -9.37
N LEU A 257 1.58 1.94 -8.35
CA LEU A 257 2.00 1.47 -7.02
C LEU A 257 0.83 0.96 -6.16
N GLY A 258 -0.42 1.28 -6.52
CA GLY A 258 -1.62 0.99 -5.73
C GLY A 258 -1.86 1.96 -4.57
N ILE A 259 -1.26 3.14 -4.62
CA ILE A 259 -1.43 4.23 -3.65
C ILE A 259 -2.78 4.91 -3.93
N PRO A 260 -3.69 5.07 -2.94
CA PRO A 260 -4.99 5.67 -3.19
C PRO A 260 -4.90 7.14 -3.62
N CYS A 261 -5.58 7.45 -4.73
CA CYS A 261 -5.81 8.81 -5.23
C CYS A 261 -7.13 9.35 -4.67
N LEU A 262 -7.06 10.33 -3.78
CA LEU A 262 -8.19 10.91 -3.05
C LEU A 262 -8.60 12.27 -3.63
N SER A 263 -9.90 12.56 -3.56
CA SER A 263 -10.43 13.90 -3.75
C SER A 263 -9.88 14.85 -2.67
N ILE A 264 -9.58 16.10 -3.06
CA ILE A 264 -9.23 17.17 -2.10
C ILE A 264 -10.31 17.40 -1.03
N GLU A 265 -11.55 16.98 -1.28
CA GLU A 265 -12.66 17.04 -0.31
C GLU A 265 -12.38 16.25 0.97
N TRP A 266 -11.60 15.15 0.90
CA TRP A 266 -11.24 14.35 2.08
C TRP A 266 -10.56 15.19 3.17
N LEU A 267 -9.58 16.01 2.77
CA LEU A 267 -8.88 16.92 3.68
C LEU A 267 -9.78 18.08 4.12
N GLN A 268 -10.62 18.61 3.22
CA GLN A 268 -11.56 19.69 3.56
C GLN A 268 -12.57 19.24 4.62
N GLN A 269 -13.11 18.02 4.51
CA GLN A 269 -14.01 17.45 5.50
C GLN A 269 -13.26 17.03 6.77
N THR A 270 -12.04 16.50 6.68
CA THR A 270 -11.18 16.21 7.85
C THR A 270 -10.88 17.46 8.69
N VAL A 271 -10.51 18.56 8.03
CA VAL A 271 -10.27 19.88 8.66
C VAL A 271 -11.57 20.46 9.23
N GLY A 272 -12.68 20.36 8.49
CA GLY A 272 -13.99 20.90 8.90
C GLY A 272 -14.60 20.16 10.10
N ALA A 273 -14.57 18.83 10.09
CA ALA A 273 -15.08 17.98 11.16
C ALA A 273 -14.15 17.90 12.37
N ARG A 274 -12.87 18.25 12.20
CA ARG A 274 -11.78 18.06 13.19
C ARG A 274 -11.61 16.59 13.63
N ALA A 275 -11.86 15.67 12.71
CA ALA A 275 -11.63 14.24 12.84
C ALA A 275 -11.23 13.70 11.47
N GLU A 276 -10.29 12.75 11.40
CA GLU A 276 -9.96 12.09 10.13
C GLU A 276 -11.21 11.41 9.56
N GLN A 277 -11.49 11.68 8.28
CA GLN A 277 -12.58 11.01 7.58
C GLN A 277 -12.07 9.71 6.95
N ASP A 278 -12.94 8.69 6.91
CA ASP A 278 -12.71 7.47 6.13
C ASP A 278 -12.41 7.84 4.67
N TRP A 279 -11.16 7.62 4.25
CA TRP A 279 -10.63 8.02 2.95
C TRP A 279 -11.25 7.25 1.78
N SER A 280 -11.78 6.04 2.01
CA SER A 280 -12.33 5.19 0.94
C SER A 280 -13.51 5.85 0.23
N LYS A 281 -14.30 6.64 0.97
CA LYS A 281 -15.43 7.44 0.48
C LYS A 281 -15.04 8.56 -0.49
N PHE A 282 -13.74 8.89 -0.56
CA PHE A 282 -13.19 9.99 -1.37
C PHE A 282 -12.28 9.50 -2.49
N LEU A 283 -12.26 8.19 -2.77
CA LEU A 283 -11.55 7.61 -3.91
C LEU A 283 -12.03 8.23 -5.22
N LEU A 284 -11.10 8.81 -5.97
CA LEU A 284 -11.32 9.20 -7.37
C LEU A 284 -11.45 7.95 -8.25
N PRO A 285 -12.02 8.03 -9.47
CA PRO A 285 -11.79 7.00 -10.46
C PRO A 285 -10.30 6.94 -10.83
N ALA A 286 -9.83 5.78 -11.30
CA ALA A 286 -8.50 5.66 -11.93
C ALA A 286 -8.39 6.55 -13.18
N GLY A 287 -9.52 6.74 -13.86
CA GLY A 287 -9.70 7.65 -14.97
C GLY A 287 -10.89 7.25 -15.84
N PHE A 288 -11.04 7.91 -16.98
CA PHE A 288 -11.80 7.39 -18.10
C PHE A 288 -10.88 6.54 -18.99
N SER A 289 -11.37 5.39 -19.45
CA SER A 289 -10.67 4.52 -20.40
C SER A 289 -11.45 4.54 -21.71
N ASP A 290 -10.89 5.19 -22.74
CA ASP A 290 -11.55 5.33 -24.04
C ASP A 290 -11.86 3.96 -24.70
N PRO A 291 -10.95 2.95 -24.69
CA PRO A 291 -11.25 1.62 -25.24
C PRO A 291 -12.36 0.84 -24.51
N LEU A 292 -12.72 1.26 -23.29
CA LEU A 292 -13.82 0.67 -22.52
C LEU A 292 -15.07 1.57 -22.49
N ASN A 293 -14.98 2.80 -23.01
CA ASN A 293 -16.00 3.85 -22.94
C ASN A 293 -16.56 4.05 -21.51
N ALA A 294 -15.69 3.99 -20.50
CA ALA A 294 -16.09 3.90 -19.09
C ALA A 294 -15.15 4.64 -18.14
N ARG A 295 -15.69 5.19 -17.05
CA ARG A 295 -14.90 5.56 -15.87
C ARG A 295 -14.60 4.30 -15.06
N VAL A 296 -13.33 4.07 -14.75
CA VAL A 296 -12.87 2.86 -14.05
C VAL A 296 -12.49 3.19 -12.61
N SER A 297 -12.85 2.33 -11.66
CA SER A 297 -12.45 2.45 -10.26
C SER A 297 -10.96 2.18 -10.07
N GLN A 298 -10.35 2.72 -9.01
CA GLN A 298 -9.00 2.33 -8.62
C GLN A 298 -8.97 0.90 -8.06
N MET A 299 -7.84 0.21 -8.24
CA MET A 299 -7.51 -1.03 -7.53
C MET A 299 -6.52 -0.69 -6.41
N VAL A 300 -7.05 -0.61 -5.19
CA VAL A 300 -6.34 -0.18 -3.97
C VAL A 300 -6.64 -1.16 -2.83
N ASP A 301 -5.67 -1.33 -1.94
CA ASP A 301 -5.93 -2.00 -0.66
C ASP A 301 -6.80 -1.08 0.22
N LEU A 302 -7.88 -1.60 0.80
CA LEU A 302 -8.75 -0.82 1.69
C LEU A 302 -8.17 -0.69 3.11
N ASP A 303 -7.16 -1.50 3.46
CA ASP A 303 -6.35 -1.36 4.67
C ASP A 303 -5.10 -0.48 4.47
N TRP A 304 -5.04 0.25 3.34
CA TRP A 304 -3.89 1.07 3.00
C TRP A 304 -3.56 2.12 4.08
N GLY A 305 -2.30 2.09 4.53
CA GLY A 305 -1.80 3.01 5.56
C GLY A 305 -2.03 2.58 7.01
N ASN A 306 -2.63 1.40 7.23
CA ASN A 306 -2.71 0.73 8.54
C ASN A 306 -1.37 0.04 8.93
N SER A 307 -0.37 0.09 8.05
CA SER A 307 0.93 -0.59 8.17
C SER A 307 1.98 0.17 7.36
N THR A 308 3.19 0.32 7.89
CA THR A 308 4.34 0.98 7.22
C THR A 308 4.90 0.15 6.08
N GLU A 309 4.65 -1.17 6.12
CA GLU A 309 5.07 -2.13 5.11
C GLU A 309 4.27 -2.01 3.78
N HIS A 310 3.27 -1.12 3.71
CA HIS A 310 2.73 -0.62 2.45
C HIS A 310 3.71 0.29 1.69
N LEU A 311 4.65 0.94 2.39
CA LEU A 311 5.67 1.82 1.80
C LEU A 311 7.01 1.08 1.62
N THR A 312 7.51 0.41 2.66
CA THR A 312 8.84 -0.22 2.64
C THR A 312 8.95 -1.37 1.64
N ASP A 313 7.84 -2.05 1.35
CA ASP A 313 7.74 -3.19 0.41
C ASP A 313 6.62 -2.94 -0.63
N ILE A 314 6.46 -1.69 -1.08
CA ILE A 314 5.34 -1.24 -1.94
C ILE A 314 5.17 -2.03 -3.26
N LEU A 315 6.23 -2.70 -3.73
CA LEU A 315 6.17 -3.54 -4.92
C LEU A 315 5.47 -4.88 -4.69
N SER A 316 5.46 -5.42 -3.47
CA SER A 316 4.68 -6.62 -3.12
C SER A 316 3.20 -6.33 -2.82
N ASN A 317 2.72 -5.11 -3.11
CA ASN A 317 1.29 -4.80 -3.11
C ASN A 317 0.58 -5.66 -4.17
N THR A 318 -0.12 -6.70 -3.73
CA THR A 318 -0.84 -7.67 -4.56
C THR A 318 -2.21 -7.20 -5.04
N VAL A 319 -2.70 -6.06 -4.53
CA VAL A 319 -3.99 -5.48 -4.96
C VAL A 319 -3.82 -4.61 -6.21
N ALA A 320 -2.66 -3.98 -6.39
CA ALA A 320 -2.29 -3.33 -7.65
C ALA A 320 -1.99 -4.39 -8.73
N SER A 321 -2.56 -4.26 -9.93
CA SER A 321 -2.53 -5.31 -10.95
C SER A 321 -1.15 -5.72 -11.50
N LYS A 322 -0.09 -4.95 -11.20
CA LYS A 322 1.30 -5.09 -11.70
C LYS A 322 1.38 -5.66 -13.13
N LEU A 323 0.75 -4.94 -14.08
CA LEU A 323 0.50 -5.38 -15.46
C LEU A 323 1.75 -5.79 -16.27
N PHE A 324 2.93 -5.38 -15.82
CA PHE A 324 4.21 -5.70 -16.46
C PHE A 324 5.13 -6.58 -15.59
N THR A 325 4.62 -7.30 -14.58
CA THR A 325 5.40 -8.29 -13.81
C THR A 325 6.26 -9.17 -14.73
N ASP A 326 7.55 -9.29 -14.37
CA ASP A 326 8.60 -10.02 -15.10
C ASP A 326 8.95 -9.51 -16.52
N LYS A 327 8.45 -8.32 -16.92
CA LYS A 327 8.68 -7.77 -18.28
C LYS A 327 9.92 -6.89 -18.41
N SER A 328 10.59 -7.00 -19.56
CA SER A 328 11.67 -6.10 -20.01
C SER A 328 11.15 -5.19 -21.12
N ILE A 329 11.07 -3.89 -20.85
CA ILE A 329 10.39 -2.91 -21.72
C ILE A 329 11.38 -1.84 -22.21
N LEU A 330 11.29 -1.48 -23.50
CA LEU A 330 12.11 -0.44 -24.14
C LEU A 330 11.29 0.82 -24.44
N CYS A 331 11.63 1.96 -23.85
CA CYS A 331 11.04 3.25 -24.13
C CYS A 331 11.89 4.02 -25.16
N ILE A 332 11.32 4.37 -26.31
CA ILE A 332 12.01 5.09 -27.39
C ILE A 332 11.43 6.50 -27.54
N ALA A 333 12.12 7.49 -26.97
CA ALA A 333 12.01 8.91 -27.34
C ALA A 333 13.12 9.73 -26.64
N PRO A 334 13.62 10.82 -27.25
CA PRO A 334 14.52 11.76 -26.57
C PRO A 334 13.90 12.36 -25.29
N ASP A 335 12.58 12.55 -25.27
CA ASP A 335 11.84 13.06 -24.12
C ASP A 335 11.58 12.00 -23.03
N PHE A 336 11.73 10.70 -23.32
CA PHE A 336 11.61 9.63 -22.32
C PHE A 336 12.89 9.46 -21.49
N LEU A 337 14.06 9.90 -21.96
CA LEU A 337 15.30 9.85 -21.19
C LEU A 337 15.21 10.70 -19.91
N PRO A 338 15.32 10.11 -18.70
CA PRO A 338 15.38 10.89 -17.48
C PRO A 338 16.55 11.89 -17.48
N ALA A 339 16.35 13.02 -16.81
CA ALA A 339 17.41 14.02 -16.68
C ALA A 339 18.45 13.55 -15.63
N PRO A 340 19.76 13.64 -15.90
CA PRO A 340 20.77 13.38 -14.88
C PRO A 340 20.66 14.45 -13.77
N MET A 341 20.71 14.00 -12.52
CA MET A 341 20.27 14.72 -11.30
C MET A 341 20.80 16.17 -11.15
N LYS A 342 21.94 16.51 -11.76
CA LYS A 342 22.59 17.83 -11.64
C LYS A 342 21.97 18.94 -12.50
N THR A 343 20.83 18.72 -13.17
CA THR A 343 20.34 19.64 -14.23
C THR A 343 18.94 20.26 -14.06
N SER A 344 18.08 19.80 -13.13
CA SER A 344 16.73 20.38 -13.01
C SER A 344 16.70 21.66 -12.14
N ARG A 345 16.82 22.82 -12.81
CA ARG A 345 16.53 24.18 -12.28
C ARG A 345 16.04 25.11 -13.40
N ARG A 346 14.93 24.77 -14.08
CA ARG A 346 14.28 25.64 -15.08
C ARG A 346 12.76 25.55 -14.97
N ASN A 347 12.10 26.68 -14.74
CA ASN A 347 10.68 26.74 -14.34
C ASN A 347 9.79 27.24 -15.49
N GLY A 348 9.92 26.67 -16.69
CA GLY A 348 9.04 26.96 -17.84
C GLY A 348 7.98 25.87 -18.05
N ASP A 349 6.78 26.21 -18.53
CA ASP A 349 5.72 25.21 -18.76
C ASP A 349 6.10 24.19 -19.86
N SER A 350 6.88 24.60 -20.87
CA SER A 350 7.43 23.67 -21.86
C SER A 350 8.54 22.77 -21.30
N ASP A 351 9.11 23.10 -20.13
CA ASP A 351 10.03 22.22 -19.41
C ASP A 351 9.25 21.26 -18.50
N LYS A 352 8.16 21.69 -17.84
CA LYS A 352 7.23 20.82 -17.10
C LYS A 352 6.63 19.71 -17.97
N ALA A 353 6.31 20.01 -19.23
CA ALA A 353 5.79 19.02 -20.18
C ALA A 353 6.83 17.95 -20.54
N LYS A 354 8.10 18.36 -20.74
CA LYS A 354 9.23 17.43 -20.95
C LYS A 354 9.51 16.61 -19.70
N GLU A 355 9.58 17.26 -18.54
CA GLU A 355 9.77 16.62 -17.24
C GLU A 355 8.68 15.58 -16.96
N SER A 356 7.44 15.87 -17.33
CA SER A 356 6.34 14.89 -17.26
C SER A 356 6.56 13.68 -18.18
N THR A 357 7.07 13.92 -19.39
CA THR A 357 7.37 12.86 -20.37
C THR A 357 8.55 11.99 -19.93
N ARG A 358 9.54 12.56 -19.21
CA ARG A 358 10.69 11.85 -18.63
C ARG A 358 10.32 10.86 -17.50
N MET A 359 9.09 10.93 -17.00
CA MET A 359 8.60 9.98 -15.97
C MET A 359 7.93 8.74 -16.58
N VAL A 360 7.74 8.67 -17.91
CA VAL A 360 7.13 7.51 -18.58
C VAL A 360 7.84 6.18 -18.27
N PRO A 361 9.18 6.07 -18.34
CA PRO A 361 9.87 4.84 -17.93
C PRO A 361 9.65 4.45 -16.46
N ARG A 362 9.43 5.42 -15.57
CA ARG A 362 9.18 5.18 -14.14
C ARG A 362 7.75 4.74 -13.87
N ILE A 363 6.76 5.28 -14.58
CA ILE A 363 5.38 4.79 -14.57
C ILE A 363 5.36 3.31 -14.97
N ILE A 364 6.02 2.96 -16.08
CA ILE A 364 6.12 1.59 -16.60
C ILE A 364 6.82 0.66 -15.59
N LEU A 365 7.85 1.15 -14.87
CA LEU A 365 8.49 0.39 -13.82
C LEU A 365 7.56 0.16 -12.61
N CYS A 366 6.84 1.19 -12.16
CA CYS A 366 5.87 1.08 -11.08
C CYS A 366 4.73 0.09 -11.41
N MET A 367 4.41 -0.07 -12.70
CA MET A 367 3.47 -1.07 -13.23
C MET A 367 4.00 -2.52 -13.15
N GLY A 368 5.16 -2.76 -12.54
CA GLY A 368 5.70 -4.09 -12.26
C GLY A 368 6.80 -4.58 -13.20
N ALA A 369 7.24 -3.76 -14.17
CA ALA A 369 8.30 -4.17 -15.10
C ALA A 369 9.58 -4.56 -14.34
N ALA A 370 10.09 -5.77 -14.56
CA ALA A 370 11.37 -6.20 -13.99
C ALA A 370 12.55 -5.35 -14.48
N ARG A 371 12.42 -4.79 -15.70
CA ARG A 371 13.41 -3.89 -16.30
C ARG A 371 12.74 -2.89 -17.25
N VAL A 372 13.16 -1.62 -17.16
CA VAL A 372 12.86 -0.61 -18.18
C VAL A 372 14.16 0.01 -18.69
N GLU A 373 14.27 0.14 -20.02
CA GLU A 373 15.35 0.86 -20.69
C GLU A 373 14.76 2.06 -21.44
N ALA A 374 15.41 3.22 -21.38
CA ALA A 374 15.03 4.41 -22.13
C ALA A 374 16.17 4.84 -23.07
N ILE A 375 15.84 5.09 -24.34
CA ILE A 375 16.78 5.51 -25.39
C ILE A 375 16.17 6.62 -26.27
N PRO A 376 16.98 7.50 -26.89
CA PRO A 376 16.49 8.55 -27.77
C PRO A 376 16.34 8.10 -29.24
N ASP A 377 16.96 6.97 -29.59
CA ASP A 377 17.12 6.46 -30.96
C ASP A 377 17.53 4.98 -30.89
N LEU A 378 16.98 4.16 -31.79
CA LEU A 378 17.15 2.71 -31.87
C LEU A 378 18.61 2.22 -31.74
N LYS A 379 19.59 2.94 -32.31
CA LYS A 379 21.01 2.50 -32.27
C LYS A 379 21.64 2.52 -30.88
N TYR A 380 20.93 3.05 -29.88
CA TYR A 380 21.36 3.04 -28.48
C TYR A 380 20.71 1.91 -27.66
N ALA A 381 19.84 1.05 -28.22
CA ALA A 381 19.29 -0.11 -27.52
C ALA A 381 20.39 -1.07 -27.01
N SER A 382 20.20 -1.72 -25.86
CA SER A 382 21.18 -2.66 -25.30
C SER A 382 21.24 -4.00 -26.03
N THR A 383 20.20 -4.36 -26.77
CA THR A 383 20.10 -5.60 -27.54
C THR A 383 19.01 -5.44 -28.63
N GLU A 384 18.74 -6.51 -29.37
CA GLU A 384 17.72 -6.56 -30.43
C GLU A 384 16.30 -6.32 -29.88
N LEU A 385 15.46 -5.64 -30.65
CA LEU A 385 14.10 -5.25 -30.24
C LEU A 385 13.22 -6.45 -29.85
N SER A 386 13.40 -7.59 -30.52
CA SER A 386 12.68 -8.84 -30.30
C SER A 386 12.94 -9.49 -28.92
N LYS A 387 13.89 -8.98 -28.14
CA LYS A 387 14.21 -9.43 -26.77
C LYS A 387 13.58 -8.57 -25.67
N PHE A 388 12.76 -7.59 -26.05
CA PHE A 388 11.91 -6.83 -25.14
C PHE A 388 10.47 -7.32 -25.30
N ASP A 389 9.76 -7.53 -24.19
CA ASP A 389 8.35 -7.92 -24.23
C ASP A 389 7.46 -6.86 -24.88
N TYR A 390 7.83 -5.58 -24.71
CA TYR A 390 7.19 -4.42 -25.31
C TYR A 390 8.20 -3.34 -25.68
N VAL A 391 7.90 -2.61 -26.75
CA VAL A 391 8.61 -1.38 -27.13
C VAL A 391 7.61 -0.22 -27.12
N VAL A 392 7.82 0.75 -26.24
CA VAL A 392 6.93 1.90 -26.03
C VAL A 392 7.47 3.13 -26.77
N VAL A 393 6.70 3.67 -27.70
CA VAL A 393 7.02 4.89 -28.46
C VAL A 393 6.14 6.07 -28.02
N LYS A 394 6.62 7.28 -28.30
CA LYS A 394 5.92 8.53 -27.94
C LYS A 394 4.85 8.95 -28.94
N GLU A 395 5.07 8.77 -30.24
CA GLU A 395 4.16 9.19 -31.30
C GLU A 395 3.62 7.93 -32.02
N CYS A 396 2.34 7.88 -32.40
CA CYS A 396 1.77 6.69 -33.06
C CYS A 396 2.49 6.34 -34.38
N ALA A 397 2.93 7.34 -35.14
CA ALA A 397 3.64 7.16 -36.40
C ALA A 397 5.04 6.52 -36.27
N ASP A 398 5.59 6.39 -35.06
CA ASP A 398 6.80 5.61 -34.82
C ASP A 398 6.51 4.12 -34.58
N VAL A 399 5.24 3.71 -34.39
CA VAL A 399 4.89 2.29 -34.16
C VAL A 399 5.18 1.46 -35.41
N ASP A 400 4.68 1.85 -36.59
CA ASP A 400 4.88 1.10 -37.86
C ASP A 400 6.35 0.91 -38.22
N ARG A 401 7.20 1.82 -37.76
CA ARG A 401 8.64 1.83 -38.01
C ARG A 401 9.40 0.83 -37.13
N VAL A 402 8.75 0.29 -36.10
CA VAL A 402 9.35 -0.52 -35.03
C VAL A 402 8.61 -1.86 -34.84
N SER A 403 7.30 -1.89 -35.06
CA SER A 403 6.40 -3.05 -34.88
C SER A 403 6.80 -4.28 -35.70
N ALA A 404 7.42 -4.10 -36.87
CA ALA A 404 7.95 -5.17 -37.70
C ALA A 404 9.03 -6.05 -37.00
N HIS A 405 9.52 -5.66 -35.82
CA HIS A 405 10.60 -6.33 -35.08
C HIS A 405 10.27 -6.63 -33.60
N ALA A 406 9.17 -6.12 -33.05
CA ALA A 406 8.77 -6.29 -31.64
C ALA A 406 7.31 -5.88 -31.39
N ASN A 407 6.77 -6.22 -30.21
CA ASN A 407 5.46 -5.75 -29.76
C ASN A 407 5.52 -4.22 -29.46
N CYS A 408 5.38 -3.40 -30.50
CA CYS A 408 5.47 -1.96 -30.39
C CYS A 408 4.11 -1.31 -30.10
N VAL A 409 4.07 -0.40 -29.13
CA VAL A 409 2.86 0.30 -28.68
C VAL A 409 3.15 1.78 -28.42
N HIS A 410 2.20 2.65 -28.71
CA HIS A 410 2.21 4.04 -28.25
C HIS A 410 1.91 4.11 -26.74
N PHE A 411 2.57 5.02 -26.01
CA PHE A 411 2.34 5.25 -24.58
C PHE A 411 0.86 5.53 -24.20
N GLY A 412 0.01 5.97 -25.14
CA GLY A 412 -1.45 5.99 -24.97
C GLY A 412 -2.00 4.67 -24.40
N TRP A 413 -1.76 3.55 -25.09
CA TRP A 413 -2.23 2.21 -24.71
C TRP A 413 -1.72 1.79 -23.33
N VAL A 414 -0.50 2.18 -22.95
CA VAL A 414 0.07 1.90 -21.63
C VAL A 414 -0.75 2.59 -20.52
N LYS A 415 -1.17 3.84 -20.73
CA LYS A 415 -2.08 4.55 -19.81
C LYS A 415 -3.45 3.90 -19.77
N ASP A 416 -4.00 3.52 -20.92
CA ASP A 416 -5.33 2.90 -20.99
C ASP A 416 -5.37 1.55 -20.28
N CYS A 417 -4.31 0.74 -20.39
CA CYS A 417 -4.15 -0.50 -19.63
C CYS A 417 -4.08 -0.24 -18.12
N LEU A 418 -3.29 0.76 -17.70
CA LEU A 418 -3.15 1.15 -16.29
C LEU A 418 -4.50 1.64 -15.71
N ILE A 419 -5.23 2.47 -16.44
CA ILE A 419 -6.57 2.95 -16.03
C ILE A 419 -7.59 1.81 -16.02
N ALA A 420 -7.52 0.88 -16.97
CA ALA A 420 -8.38 -0.30 -17.03
C ALA A 420 -8.08 -1.38 -15.98
N GLY A 421 -6.95 -1.27 -15.27
CA GLY A 421 -6.48 -2.29 -14.31
C GLY A 421 -6.09 -3.62 -14.96
N ARG A 422 -5.96 -3.69 -16.30
CA ARG A 422 -5.66 -4.90 -17.08
C ARG A 422 -4.95 -4.54 -18.39
N LEU A 423 -4.19 -5.48 -18.94
CA LEU A 423 -3.74 -5.37 -20.34
C LEU A 423 -4.96 -5.38 -21.27
N LEU A 424 -5.02 -4.42 -22.17
CA LEU A 424 -6.00 -4.34 -23.25
C LEU A 424 -5.48 -5.09 -24.49
N PRO A 425 -6.33 -5.42 -25.48
CA PRO A 425 -5.86 -5.88 -26.78
C PRO A 425 -4.80 -4.95 -27.36
N LEU A 426 -3.85 -5.48 -28.12
CA LEU A 426 -2.92 -4.65 -28.90
C LEU A 426 -3.74 -3.86 -29.92
N PRO A 427 -3.55 -2.53 -30.02
CA PRO A 427 -4.30 -1.70 -30.95
C PRO A 427 -3.77 -1.88 -32.37
N GLU A 428 -4.69 -1.81 -33.33
CA GLU A 428 -4.38 -1.57 -34.74
C GLU A 428 -4.11 -0.06 -34.91
N TYR A 429 -3.10 0.30 -35.71
CA TYR A 429 -2.61 1.67 -35.92
C TYR A 429 -2.84 2.14 -37.37
#